data_AF-A0A4R3RMU4-F1
#
_entry.id   AF-A0A4R3RMU4-F1
#
_cell.length_a   1.000
_cell.length_b   1.000
_cell.length_c   1.000
_cell.angle_alpha   90.00
_cell.angle_beta   90.00
_cell.angle_gamma   90.00
#
_symmetry.space_group_name_H-M   'P 1'
#
loop_
_entity.id
_entity.type
_entity.pdbx_description
1 polymer ?
#
loop_
_entity_poly.entity_id
_entity_poly.type
_entity_poly.pdbx_seq_one_letter_code
_entity_poly.pdbx_strand_id
1 'polypeptide(L)' 'MSVPNEPIPDQPPMPGPGWKPEPPVKEPEPDRLPDETPDPNPDENEEPPKQVGGQRNI' A
#
# COMPACT_ATOMS: atom_id res chain seq x y z
N MET A 1 0.09 49.13 -11.08
CA MET A 1 1.14 48.27 -11.68
C MET A 1 2.37 48.37 -10.80
N SER A 2 2.88 47.26 -10.25
CA SER A 2 4.10 47.24 -9.44
C SER A 2 5.33 47.15 -10.33
N VAL A 3 6.40 47.87 -9.97
CA VAL A 3 7.70 47.79 -10.65
C VAL A 3 8.38 46.46 -10.24
N PRO A 4 8.93 45.67 -11.17
CA PRO A 4 9.71 44.48 -10.81
C PRO A 4 10.93 44.87 -9.97
N ASN A 5 11.15 44.18 -8.85
CA ASN A 5 12.40 44.34 -8.11
C ASN A 5 13.54 43.72 -8.91
N GLU A 6 14.53 44.53 -9.25
CA GLU A 6 15.79 44.04 -9.80
C GLU A 6 16.55 43.26 -8.72
N PRO A 7 17.21 42.14 -9.07
CA PRO A 7 18.03 41.40 -8.11
C PRO A 7 19.19 42.28 -7.62
N ILE A 8 19.48 42.20 -6.32
CA ILE A 8 20.61 42.94 -5.72
C ILE A 8 21.91 42.34 -6.26
N PRO A 9 22.82 43.14 -6.86
CA PRO A 9 24.14 42.66 -7.25
C PRO A 9 24.88 42.12 -6.04
N ASP A 10 25.57 40.98 -6.20
CA ASP A 10 26.35 40.32 -5.14
C ASP A 10 25.55 39.68 -3.99
N GLN A 11 24.23 39.49 -4.14
CA GLN A 11 23.47 38.72 -3.15
C GLN A 11 23.92 37.24 -3.17
N PRO A 12 24.35 36.67 -2.03
CA PRO A 12 24.69 35.26 -1.98
C PRO A 12 23.45 34.41 -2.27
N PRO A 13 23.61 33.24 -2.93
CA PRO A 13 22.50 32.34 -3.15
C PRO A 13 21.86 31.95 -1.81
N MET A 14 20.53 31.77 -1.80
CA MET A 14 19.86 31.30 -0.59
C MET A 14 20.46 29.96 -0.13
N PRO A 15 20.57 29.74 1.20
CA PRO A 15 21.06 28.47 1.72
C PRO A 15 20.13 27.34 1.26
N GLY A 16 20.72 26.17 1.01
CA GLY A 16 19.95 24.97 0.70
C GLY A 16 19.02 24.59 1.87
N PRO A 17 17.95 23.85 1.60
CA PRO A 17 17.09 23.32 2.65
C PRO A 17 17.91 22.52 3.68
N GLY A 18 17.69 22.79 4.97
CA GLY A 18 18.43 22.15 6.07
C GLY A 18 17.96 20.72 6.40
N TRP A 19 16.93 20.21 5.73
CA TRP A 19 16.44 18.85 5.92
C TRP A 19 17.19 17.88 5.01
N LYS A 20 17.58 16.75 5.58
CA LYS A 20 18.06 15.60 4.80
C LYS A 20 16.84 14.73 4.51
N PRO A 21 16.71 14.14 3.30
CA PRO A 21 15.67 13.16 3.05
C PRO A 21 15.80 12.06 4.10
N GLU A 22 14.73 11.83 4.87
CA GLU A 22 14.68 10.67 5.74
C GLU A 22 14.81 9.40 4.87
N PRO A 23 15.39 8.31 5.40
CA PRO A 23 15.40 7.03 4.70
C PRO A 23 13.97 6.66 4.25
N PRO A 24 13.83 5.88 3.16
CA PRO A 24 12.51 5.51 2.66
C PRO A 24 11.71 4.87 3.79
N VAL A 25 10.59 5.49 4.14
CA VAL A 25 9.65 4.95 5.11
C VAL A 25 9.07 3.66 4.55
N LYS A 26 8.93 2.64 5.41
CA LYS A 26 8.29 1.37 5.01
C LYS A 26 6.83 1.67 4.63
N GLU A 27 6.33 1.04 3.57
CA GLU A 27 4.91 1.03 3.28
C GLU A 27 4.13 0.41 4.46
N PRO A 28 2.95 0.94 4.80
CA PRO A 28 2.09 0.32 5.80
C PRO A 28 1.64 -1.06 5.31
N GLU A 29 1.37 -1.97 6.26
CA GLU A 29 0.78 -3.26 5.92
C GLU A 29 -0.63 -3.05 5.33
N PRO A 30 -1.04 -3.84 4.32
CA PRO A 30 -2.38 -3.75 3.75
C PRO A 30 -3.44 -4.25 4.74
N ASP A 31 -4.57 -3.55 4.81
CA ASP A 31 -5.75 -4.00 5.54
C ASP A 31 -6.38 -5.19 4.83
N ARG A 32 -6.11 -6.41 5.32
CA ARG A 32 -6.66 -7.63 4.70
C ARG A 32 -8.12 -7.83 5.08
N LEU A 33 -8.96 -8.01 4.07
CA LEU A 33 -10.36 -8.39 4.29
C LEU A 33 -10.47 -9.91 4.51
N PRO A 34 -11.52 -10.40 5.20
CA PRO A 34 -11.70 -11.83 5.44
C PRO A 34 -11.79 -12.68 4.16
N ASP A 35 -12.32 -12.10 3.08
CA ASP A 35 -12.44 -12.70 1.74
C ASP A 35 -11.12 -12.74 0.95
N GLU A 36 -10.06 -12.07 1.43
CA GLU A 36 -8.71 -12.19 0.85
C GLU A 36 -7.94 -13.41 1.38
N THR A 37 -8.55 -14.22 2.25
CA THR A 37 -7.99 -15.53 2.62
C THR A 37 -8.17 -16.45 1.41
N PRO A 38 -7.10 -16.88 0.72
CA PRO A 38 -7.26 -17.77 -0.42
C PRO A 38 -7.87 -19.09 0.05
N ASP A 39 -8.92 -19.54 -0.63
CA ASP A 39 -9.42 -20.90 -0.44
C ASP A 39 -8.28 -21.88 -0.80
N PRO A 40 -7.99 -22.89 0.05
CA PRO A 40 -6.99 -23.89 -0.25
C PRO A 40 -7.34 -24.61 -1.55
N ASN A 41 -6.32 -24.98 -2.34
CA ASN A 41 -6.56 -25.78 -3.54
C ASN A 41 -7.26 -27.10 -3.15
N PRO A 42 -8.02 -27.74 -4.05
CA PRO A 42 -8.72 -28.99 -3.75
C PRO A 42 -7.81 -30.12 -3.23
N ASP A 43 -6.53 -30.10 -3.61
CA ASP A 43 -5.48 -31.02 -3.16
C ASP A 43 -4.84 -30.62 -1.82
N GLU A 44 -4.99 -29.36 -1.38
CA GLU A 44 -4.51 -28.87 -0.08
C GLU A 44 -5.47 -29.20 1.07
N ASN A 45 -6.64 -29.79 0.78
CA ASN A 45 -7.57 -30.31 1.78
C ASN A 45 -7.40 -31.84 1.92
N GLU A 46 -6.89 -32.31 3.07
CA GLU A 46 -6.72 -33.75 3.35
C GLU A 46 -8.06 -34.50 3.51
N GLU A 47 -9.12 -33.80 3.93
CA GLU A 47 -10.44 -34.38 4.07
C GLU A 47 -11.26 -34.17 2.79
N PRO A 48 -11.84 -35.23 2.19
CA PRO A 48 -12.81 -35.05 1.12
C PRO A 48 -14.01 -34.24 1.65
N PRO A 49 -14.66 -33.40 0.83
CA PRO A 49 -15.81 -32.62 1.27
C PRO A 49 -16.88 -33.55 1.84
N LYS A 50 -17.26 -33.33 3.11
CA LYS A 50 -18.34 -34.06 3.77
C LYS A 50 -19.64 -33.76 3.03
N GLN A 51 -20.11 -34.71 2.23
CA GLN A 51 -21.37 -34.61 1.51
C GLN A 51 -22.52 -34.49 2.51
N VAL A 52 -23.01 -33.28 2.74
CA VAL A 52 -24.25 -33.05 3.50
C VAL A 52 -25.43 -33.49 2.65
N GLY A 53 -25.92 -34.70 2.92
CA GLY A 53 -27.34 -35.04 2.79
C GLY A 53 -27.94 -35.07 1.39
N GLY A 54 -27.55 -36.07 0.60
CA GLY A 54 -28.33 -36.52 -0.57
C GLY A 54 -29.23 -37.72 -0.26
N GLN A 55 -30.03 -37.69 0.82
CA GLN A 55 -31.15 -38.64 0.94
C GLN A 55 -32.24 -38.23 -0.06
N ARG A 56 -32.27 -38.89 -1.22
CA ARG A 56 -33.47 -38.97 -2.05
C ARG A 56 -33.76 -40.44 -2.29
N ASN A 57 -34.53 -41.02 -1.36
CA ASN A 57 -35.39 -42.16 -1.68
C ASN A 57 -36.38 -41.68 -2.74
N ILE A 58 -36.42 -42.35 -3.89
CA ILE A 58 -37.57 -42.86 -4.65
C ILE A 58 -37.01 -43.56 -5.90
#